data_AF-A0A8S9Z9R4-F1
#
_entry.id   AF-A0A8S9Z9R4-F1
#
_cell.length_a   1.000
_cell.length_b   1.000
_cell.length_c   1.000
_cell.angle_alpha   90.00
_cell.angle_beta   90.00
_cell.angle_gamma   90.00
#
_symmetry.space_group_name_H-M   'P 1'
#
loop_
_entity.id
_entity.type
_entity.pdbx_description
1 polymer ?
#
loop_
_entity_poly.entity_id
_entity_poly.type
_entity_poly.pdbx_seq_one_letter_code
_entity_poly.pdbx_strand_id
1 'polypeptide(L)'
;MMNDHNGIPQFGSDGIKGNWGYEEIEEKIRTIKHWISGPGEKLLASQNSKPYNFSEATALRKGHEEFEFKCMKALENFAALCEYRKQNYPSEELNELDFLVQNYVDRLNKRTFFVVSCYSYFRLIEELWTILEEIHKRSKEVDTYDLVSIKNAISELELGLDKSEARLNNLAHELERLKVILAPSDPVYLGQLESSFEDVCKTASERIQEMKIKKLMLKKHSKAKYPVWFEASGMSRWMLNLIHVATHMCINNDISTLGCETINYCALVISSLSQLHEE
;
A
#
# COMPACT_ATOMS: atom_id res chain seq x y z
N MET A 1 -13.71 -45.35 41.73
CA MET A 1 -13.58 -45.07 40.28
C MET A 1 -14.64 -44.05 39.91
N MET A 2 -14.44 -42.96 39.20
CA MET A 2 -13.29 -42.24 38.64
C MET A 2 -13.85 -40.86 38.25
N ASN A 3 -13.24 -39.77 38.73
CA ASN A 3 -12.82 -38.58 37.99
C ASN A 3 -13.23 -38.46 36.49
N ASP A 4 -13.83 -37.35 36.06
CA ASP A 4 -13.13 -36.13 35.58
C ASP A 4 -13.89 -35.28 34.53
N HIS A 5 -13.76 -33.96 34.75
CA HIS A 5 -13.62 -32.84 33.82
C HIS A 5 -14.60 -32.62 32.64
N ASN A 6 -15.25 -31.45 32.66
CA ASN A 6 -15.02 -30.47 31.60
C ASN A 6 -15.26 -29.04 32.11
N GLY A 7 -14.15 -28.30 32.17
CA GLY A 7 -14.07 -26.93 32.68
C GLY A 7 -14.68 -25.91 31.73
N ILE A 8 -15.58 -25.10 32.27
CA ILE A 8 -15.82 -23.75 31.78
C ILE A 8 -14.61 -22.91 32.23
N PRO A 9 -13.96 -22.13 31.35
CA PRO A 9 -12.94 -21.20 31.78
C PRO A 9 -13.56 -20.23 32.80
N GLN A 10 -13.21 -20.39 34.07
CA GLN A 10 -13.35 -19.32 35.05
C GLN A 10 -12.46 -18.20 34.55
N PHE A 11 -13.06 -17.18 33.91
CA PHE A 11 -12.46 -15.86 33.93
C PHE A 11 -12.35 -15.50 35.40
N GLY A 12 -11.12 -15.57 35.91
CA GLY A 12 -10.80 -15.23 37.28
C GLY A 12 -11.36 -13.85 37.58
N SER A 13 -12.46 -13.82 38.31
CA SER A 13 -12.73 -12.74 39.24
C SER A 13 -11.70 -12.87 40.35
N ASP A 14 -10.44 -12.55 40.03
CA ASP A 14 -9.45 -12.29 41.05
C ASP A 14 -9.98 -11.09 41.82
N GLY A 15 -10.43 -11.38 43.05
CA GLY A 15 -11.22 -10.51 43.87
C GLY A 15 -10.60 -9.12 43.94
N ILE A 16 -11.44 -8.12 43.71
CA ILE A 16 -11.16 -6.72 44.03
C ILE A 16 -10.91 -6.66 45.53
N LYS A 17 -9.66 -6.82 45.92
CA LYS A 17 -9.12 -6.34 47.18
C LYS A 17 -9.06 -4.83 47.07
N GLY A 18 -9.70 -4.11 48.00
CA GLY A 18 -9.39 -2.69 48.10
C GLY A 18 -10.27 -1.87 49.01
N ASN A 19 -10.42 -2.23 50.27
CA ASN A 19 -10.47 -1.17 51.28
C ASN A 19 -9.02 -0.66 51.43
N TRP A 20 -8.54 0.09 50.44
CA TRP A 20 -7.20 0.68 50.50
C TRP A 20 -7.15 1.64 51.68
N GLY A 21 -6.10 1.52 52.48
CA GLY A 21 -5.84 2.49 53.53
C GLY A 21 -5.54 3.86 52.91
N TYR A 22 -5.84 4.92 53.65
CA TYR A 22 -5.50 6.29 53.25
C TYR A 22 -4.01 6.43 52.89
N GLU A 23 -3.12 5.81 53.67
CA GLU A 23 -1.67 5.80 53.43
C GLU A 23 -1.28 5.15 52.09
N GLU A 24 -1.98 4.09 51.67
CA GLU A 24 -1.72 3.41 50.39
C GLU A 24 -2.12 4.29 49.20
N ILE A 25 -3.24 5.00 49.33
CA ILE A 25 -3.72 5.95 48.31
C ILE A 25 -2.76 7.13 48.20
N GLU A 26 -2.36 7.70 49.34
CA GLU A 26 -1.43 8.84 49.39
C GLU A 26 -0.08 8.48 48.76
N GLU A 27 0.46 7.29 49.04
CA GLU A 27 1.73 6.83 48.45
C GLU A 27 1.62 6.65 46.93
N LYS A 28 0.51 6.10 46.43
CA LYS A 28 0.26 5.99 44.97
C LYS A 28 0.18 7.36 44.31
N ILE A 29 -0.56 8.30 44.90
CA ILE A 29 -0.66 9.68 44.41
C ILE A 29 0.72 10.34 44.38
N ARG A 30 1.47 10.25 45.47
CA ARG A 30 2.82 10.82 45.62
C ARG A 30 3.79 10.26 44.58
N THR A 31 3.77 8.94 44.38
CA THR A 31 4.61 8.26 43.38
C THR A 31 4.34 8.77 41.98
N ILE A 32 3.06 8.89 41.58
CA ILE A 32 2.69 9.37 40.24
C ILE A 32 3.05 10.85 40.08
N LYS A 33 2.72 11.71 41.07
CA LYS A 33 3.08 13.15 41.05
C LYS A 33 4.59 13.34 40.90
N HIS A 34 5.39 12.59 41.67
CA HIS A 34 6.85 12.64 41.60
C HIS A 34 7.38 12.18 40.24
N TRP A 35 6.82 11.10 39.70
CA TRP A 35 7.24 10.58 38.40
C TRP A 35 6.94 11.57 37.28
N ILE A 36 5.70 12.07 37.19
CA ILE A 36 5.28 13.03 36.15
C ILE A 36 6.13 14.29 36.21
N SER A 37 6.31 14.86 37.40
CA SER A 37 7.02 16.14 37.58
C SER A 37 8.55 16.01 37.50
N GLY A 38 9.08 14.79 37.38
CA GLY A 38 10.52 14.52 37.40
C GLY A 38 10.96 13.64 36.22
N PRO A 39 11.12 12.33 36.41
CA PRO A 39 11.56 11.42 35.35
C PRO A 39 10.71 11.45 34.08
N GLY A 40 9.38 11.46 34.23
CA GLY A 40 8.42 11.50 33.11
C GLY A 40 8.58 12.76 32.28
N GLU A 41 8.62 13.93 32.92
CA GLU A 41 8.85 15.21 32.23
C GLU A 41 10.16 15.22 31.44
N LYS A 42 11.26 14.80 32.08
CA LYS A 42 12.57 14.75 31.42
C LYS A 42 12.58 13.79 30.23
N LEU A 43 11.92 12.63 30.39
CA LEU A 43 11.82 11.63 29.34
C LEU A 43 11.01 12.17 28.17
N LEU A 44 9.85 12.77 28.42
CA LEU A 44 9.02 13.36 27.36
C LEU A 44 9.73 14.54 26.67
N ALA A 45 10.37 15.43 27.43
CA ALA A 45 11.13 16.56 26.88
C ALA A 45 12.31 16.11 25.99
N SER A 46 12.86 14.92 26.25
CA SER A 46 13.93 14.34 25.42
C SER A 46 13.42 13.82 24.06
N GLN A 47 12.12 13.63 23.87
CA GLN A 47 11.52 13.09 22.65
C GLN A 47 11.28 14.18 21.59
N ASN A 48 12.36 14.77 21.07
CA ASN A 48 12.30 15.86 20.10
C ASN A 48 12.86 15.52 18.70
N SER A 49 13.32 14.29 18.49
CA SER A 49 13.86 13.81 17.21
C SER A 49 12.84 13.88 16.06
N LYS A 50 13.33 14.09 14.83
CA LYS A 50 12.51 14.21 13.61
C LYS A 50 13.14 13.36 12.50
N PRO A 51 12.36 12.59 11.74
CA PRO A 51 12.89 11.75 10.67
C PRO A 51 12.88 12.48 9.32
N TYR A 52 13.85 12.22 8.44
CA TYR A 52 13.91 12.81 7.09
C TYR A 52 13.72 11.79 5.97
N ASN A 53 13.56 10.52 6.33
CA ASN A 53 13.35 9.41 5.41
C ASN A 53 12.62 8.26 6.12
N PHE A 54 12.24 7.23 5.36
CA PHE A 54 11.49 6.10 5.88
C PHE A 54 12.26 5.26 6.90
N SER A 55 13.58 5.12 6.74
CA SER A 55 14.42 4.38 7.67
C SER A 55 14.44 5.05 9.05
N GLU A 56 14.68 6.36 9.08
CA GLU A 56 14.64 7.16 10.30
C GLU A 56 13.24 7.17 10.91
N ALA A 57 12.18 7.27 10.11
CA ALA A 57 10.81 7.25 10.60
C ALA A 57 10.45 5.91 11.26
N THR A 58 10.96 4.81 10.71
CA THR A 58 10.82 3.46 11.26
C THR A 58 11.56 3.32 12.58
N ALA A 59 12.82 3.76 12.64
CA ALA A 59 13.61 3.75 13.86
C ALA A 59 12.98 4.62 14.96
N LEU A 60 12.50 5.81 14.59
CA LEU A 60 11.82 6.72 15.50
C LEU A 60 10.54 6.11 16.05
N ARG A 61 9.71 5.50 15.20
CA ARG A 61 8.49 4.82 15.62
C ARG A 61 8.79 3.70 16.61
N LYS A 62 9.75 2.83 16.32
CA LYS A 62 10.14 1.74 17.21
C LYS A 62 10.63 2.26 18.58
N GLY A 63 11.48 3.29 18.56
CA GLY A 63 11.94 3.94 19.80
C GLY A 63 10.81 4.59 20.58
N HIS A 64 9.82 5.17 19.89
CA HIS A 64 8.63 5.76 20.51
C HIS A 64 7.73 4.70 21.15
N GLU A 65 7.56 3.53 20.54
CA GLU A 65 6.79 2.41 21.12
C GLU A 65 7.40 1.94 22.46
N GLU A 66 8.74 1.83 22.54
CA GLU A 66 9.45 1.51 23.79
C GLU A 66 9.30 2.63 24.84
N PHE A 67 9.27 3.88 24.40
CA PHE A 67 9.05 5.04 25.26
C PHE A 67 7.61 5.11 25.80
N GLU A 68 6.60 4.87 24.97
CA GLU A 68 5.18 4.81 25.38
C GLU A 68 4.94 3.72 26.41
N PHE A 69 5.57 2.56 26.22
CA PHE A 69 5.49 1.46 27.20
C PHE A 69 6.01 1.89 28.58
N LYS A 70 7.14 2.63 28.64
CA LYS A 70 7.67 3.17 29.91
C LYS A 70 6.69 4.15 30.58
N CYS A 71 6.05 5.00 29.78
CA CYS A 71 5.05 5.95 30.29
C CYS A 71 3.81 5.23 30.82
N MET A 72 3.28 4.27 30.07
CA MET A 72 2.09 3.53 30.46
C MET A 72 2.32 2.72 31.74
N LYS A 73 3.49 2.09 31.88
CA LYS A 73 3.87 1.37 33.09
C LYS A 73 3.95 2.28 34.32
N ALA A 74 4.47 3.50 34.17
CA ALA A 74 4.52 4.46 35.27
C ALA A 74 3.14 4.98 35.70
N LEU A 75 2.16 4.96 34.78
CA LEU A 75 0.78 5.37 35.03
C LEU A 75 -0.14 4.21 35.41
N GLU A 76 0.36 2.98 35.59
CA GLU A 76 -0.45 1.82 35.98
C GLU A 76 -1.20 2.05 37.30
N ASN A 77 -0.53 2.64 38.29
CA ASN A 77 -1.16 3.00 39.56
C ASN A 77 -2.29 4.04 39.40
N PHE A 78 -2.23 4.89 38.36
CA PHE A 78 -3.29 5.86 38.10
C PHE A 78 -4.58 5.15 37.65
N ALA A 79 -4.48 4.14 36.78
CA ALA A 79 -5.63 3.35 36.38
C ALA A 79 -6.30 2.67 37.59
N ALA A 80 -5.50 2.16 38.52
CA ALA A 80 -5.99 1.57 39.76
C ALA A 80 -6.71 2.62 40.65
N LEU A 81 -6.16 3.84 40.77
CA LEU A 81 -6.80 4.95 41.50
C LEU A 81 -8.12 5.39 40.85
N CYS A 82 -8.22 5.36 39.52
CA CYS A 82 -9.47 5.63 38.81
C CYS A 82 -10.58 4.61 39.15
N GLU A 83 -10.24 3.32 39.24
CA GLU A 83 -11.22 2.29 39.66
C GLU A 83 -11.64 2.47 41.12
N TYR A 84 -10.69 2.80 42.01
CA TYR A 84 -11.00 3.12 43.41
C TYR A 84 -11.96 4.31 43.54
N ARG A 85 -11.77 5.35 42.73
CA ARG A 85 -12.64 6.55 42.72
C ARG A 85 -14.07 6.23 42.29
N LYS A 86 -14.33 5.23 41.45
CA LYS A 86 -15.71 4.85 41.09
C LYS A 86 -16.53 4.37 42.29
N GLN A 87 -15.85 3.92 43.35
CA GLN A 87 -16.45 3.35 44.55
C GLN A 87 -16.40 4.30 45.76
N ASN A 88 -15.72 5.45 45.65
CA ASN A 88 -15.44 6.36 46.76
C ASN A 88 -15.62 7.83 46.34
N TYR A 89 -15.84 8.74 47.29
CA TYR A 89 -15.92 10.16 46.96
C TYR A 89 -14.55 10.72 46.49
N PRO A 90 -14.50 11.54 45.43
CA PRO A 90 -13.25 12.10 44.94
C PRO A 90 -12.65 13.07 45.96
N SER A 91 -11.37 12.87 46.31
CA SER A 91 -10.59 13.83 47.10
C SER A 91 -10.03 14.94 46.20
N GLU A 92 -9.74 16.11 46.78
CA GLU A 92 -9.12 17.23 46.07
C GLU A 92 -7.77 16.84 45.46
N GLU A 93 -6.94 16.11 46.21
CA GLU A 93 -5.63 15.60 45.74
C GLU A 93 -5.75 14.67 44.52
N LEU A 94 -6.82 13.88 44.46
CA LEU A 94 -7.10 12.99 43.33
C LEU A 94 -7.52 13.79 42.09
N ASN A 95 -8.28 14.88 42.26
CA ASN A 95 -8.65 15.77 41.15
C ASN A 95 -7.43 16.54 40.61
N GLU A 96 -6.54 17.00 41.49
CA GLU A 96 -5.26 17.59 41.06
C GLU A 96 -4.41 16.58 40.27
N LEU A 97 -4.37 15.33 40.74
CA LEU A 97 -3.65 14.27 40.04
C LEU A 97 -4.21 14.02 38.64
N ASP A 98 -5.53 14.06 38.47
CA ASP A 98 -6.16 13.94 37.14
C ASP A 98 -5.66 15.01 36.19
N PHE A 99 -5.64 16.27 36.63
CA PHE A 99 -5.18 17.37 35.80
C PHE A 99 -3.72 17.19 35.37
N LEU A 100 -2.86 16.76 36.30
CA LEU A 100 -1.45 16.50 36.01
C LEU A 100 -1.28 15.34 35.02
N VAL A 101 -2.00 14.23 35.22
CA VAL A 101 -1.96 13.07 34.33
C VAL A 101 -2.52 13.42 32.96
N GLN A 102 -3.65 14.12 32.89
CA GLN A 102 -4.27 14.52 31.63
C GLN A 102 -3.33 15.41 30.81
N ASN A 103 -2.72 16.41 31.43
CA ASN A 103 -1.75 17.27 30.75
C ASN A 103 -0.52 16.48 30.26
N TYR A 104 -0.03 15.54 31.07
CA TYR A 104 1.06 14.66 30.66
C TYR A 104 0.68 13.78 29.45
N VAL A 105 -0.49 13.13 29.51
CA VAL A 105 -1.03 12.25 28.46
C VAL A 105 -1.32 13.03 27.18
N ASP A 106 -1.84 14.25 27.27
CA ASP A 106 -2.11 15.08 26.10
C ASP A 106 -0.82 15.41 25.34
N ARG A 107 0.27 15.71 26.05
CA ARG A 107 1.58 15.95 25.42
C ARG A 107 2.20 14.67 24.85
N LEU A 108 2.06 13.55 25.55
CA LEU A 108 2.45 12.23 25.04
C LEU A 108 1.70 11.92 23.73
N ASN A 109 0.38 12.08 23.72
CA ASN A 109 -0.47 11.83 22.55
C ASN A 109 -0.11 12.75 21.38
N LYS A 110 0.16 14.04 21.62
CA LYS A 110 0.65 14.95 20.57
C LYS A 110 1.93 14.42 19.92
N ARG A 111 2.86 13.90 20.72
CA ARG A 111 4.09 13.28 20.20
C ARG A 111 3.80 11.99 19.44
N THR A 112 2.92 11.13 19.94
CA THR A 112 2.49 9.91 19.26
C THR A 112 1.89 10.20 17.90
N PHE A 113 0.97 11.17 17.82
CA PHE A 113 0.37 11.59 16.55
C PHE A 113 1.41 12.11 15.56
N PHE A 114 2.40 12.88 16.03
CA PHE A 114 3.52 13.32 15.19
C PHE A 114 4.31 12.13 14.62
N VAL A 115 4.75 11.20 15.48
CA VAL A 115 5.59 10.06 15.08
C VAL A 115 4.84 9.15 14.10
N VAL A 116 3.58 8.82 14.39
CA VAL A 116 2.75 7.97 13.53
C VAL A 116 2.49 8.63 12.17
N SER A 117 2.20 9.94 12.16
CA SER A 117 1.94 10.65 10.90
C SER A 117 3.20 10.77 10.04
N CYS A 118 4.38 11.02 10.65
CA CYS A 118 5.65 10.98 9.93
C CYS A 118 5.93 9.58 9.34
N TYR A 119 5.74 8.52 10.12
CA TYR A 119 5.90 7.15 9.64
C TYR A 119 4.99 6.87 8.43
N SER A 120 3.70 7.21 8.52
CA SER A 120 2.76 7.05 7.42
C SER A 120 3.17 7.84 6.18
N TYR A 121 3.56 9.10 6.35
CA TYR A 121 4.02 9.98 5.27
C TYR A 121 5.21 9.36 4.51
N PHE A 122 6.28 9.02 5.20
CA PHE A 122 7.48 8.46 4.54
C PHE A 122 7.25 7.06 3.97
N ARG A 123 6.40 6.24 4.60
CA ARG A 123 6.02 4.93 4.07
C ARG A 123 5.28 5.06 2.73
N LEU A 124 4.37 6.03 2.62
CA LEU A 124 3.62 6.27 1.38
C LEU A 124 4.54 6.69 0.23
N ILE A 125 5.59 7.46 0.51
CA ILE A 125 6.62 7.83 -0.47
C ILE A 125 7.36 6.58 -0.97
N GLU A 126 7.86 5.72 -0.07
CA GLU A 126 8.54 4.48 -0.44
C GLU A 126 7.65 3.53 -1.24
N GLU A 127 6.40 3.36 -0.81
CA GLU A 127 5.42 2.55 -1.54
C GLU A 127 5.14 3.10 -2.94
N LEU A 128 5.02 4.42 -3.07
CA LEU A 128 4.83 5.08 -4.36
C LEU A 128 6.02 4.80 -5.29
N TRP A 129 7.25 4.95 -4.80
CA TRP A 129 8.44 4.67 -5.61
C TRP A 129 8.54 3.21 -6.03
N THR A 130 8.24 2.30 -5.11
CA THR A 130 8.20 0.85 -5.39
C THR A 130 7.21 0.54 -6.51
N ILE A 131 5.99 1.07 -6.41
CA ILE A 131 4.95 0.87 -7.44
C ILE A 131 5.42 1.43 -8.79
N LEU A 132 5.95 2.65 -8.82
CA LEU A 132 6.39 3.30 -10.06
C LEU A 132 7.54 2.54 -10.72
N GLU A 133 8.50 2.03 -9.94
CA GLU A 133 9.62 1.25 -10.44
C GLU A 133 9.16 -0.11 -11.00
N GLU A 134 8.30 -0.82 -10.28
CA GLU A 134 7.73 -2.09 -10.73
C GLU A 134 6.98 -1.95 -12.06
N ILE A 135 6.10 -0.96 -12.18
CA ILE A 135 5.34 -0.73 -13.41
C ILE A 135 6.27 -0.35 -14.55
N HIS A 136 7.25 0.52 -14.28
CA HIS A 136 8.22 0.93 -15.29
C HIS A 136 9.00 -0.27 -15.82
N LYS A 137 9.48 -1.16 -14.95
CA LYS A 137 10.14 -2.41 -15.33
C LYS A 137 9.24 -3.30 -16.18
N ARG A 138 8.03 -3.62 -15.71
CA ARG A 138 7.08 -4.48 -16.44
C ARG A 138 6.71 -3.90 -17.81
N SER A 139 6.64 -2.57 -17.93
CA SER A 139 6.35 -1.90 -19.21
C SER A 139 7.44 -2.05 -20.28
N LYS A 140 8.67 -2.42 -19.88
CA LYS A 140 9.79 -2.69 -20.80
C LYS A 140 9.84 -4.15 -21.27
N GLU A 141 9.31 -5.07 -20.46
CA GLU A 141 9.38 -6.52 -20.70
C GLU A 141 8.22 -7.03 -21.58
N VAL A 142 7.47 -6.14 -22.23
CA VAL A 142 6.32 -6.48 -23.05
C VAL A 142 6.75 -7.11 -24.36
N ASP A 143 6.35 -8.36 -24.58
CA ASP A 143 6.44 -8.98 -25.90
C ASP A 143 5.39 -8.36 -26.81
N THR A 144 5.85 -7.49 -27.72
CA THR A 144 4.97 -6.81 -28.68
C THR A 144 4.42 -7.76 -29.75
N TYR A 145 4.93 -9.00 -29.85
CA TYR A 145 4.45 -10.02 -30.78
C TYR A 145 3.23 -10.78 -30.25
N ASP A 146 3.11 -10.92 -28.94
CA ASP A 146 1.99 -11.58 -28.28
C ASP A 146 0.88 -10.62 -27.81
N LEU A 147 -0.35 -10.85 -28.28
CA LEU A 147 -1.52 -10.06 -27.89
C LEU A 147 -1.90 -10.27 -26.42
N VAL A 148 -1.64 -11.44 -25.84
CA VAL A 148 -1.93 -11.70 -24.42
C VAL A 148 -0.96 -10.91 -23.54
N SER A 149 0.34 -10.95 -23.86
CA SER A 149 1.38 -10.12 -23.23
C SER A 149 1.05 -8.63 -23.27
N ILE A 150 0.64 -8.10 -24.44
CA ILE A 150 0.22 -6.69 -24.56
C ILE A 150 -1.00 -6.37 -23.68
N LYS A 151 -2.02 -7.24 -23.64
CA LYS A 151 -3.21 -7.03 -22.81
C LYS A 151 -2.86 -7.04 -21.32
N ASN A 152 -2.03 -7.99 -20.88
CA ASN A 152 -1.60 -8.08 -19.49
C ASN A 152 -0.83 -6.83 -19.08
N ALA A 153 0.11 -6.37 -19.91
CA ALA A 153 0.87 -5.15 -19.66
C ALA A 153 -0.03 -3.90 -19.55
N ILE A 154 -1.07 -3.79 -20.39
CA ILE A 154 -2.04 -2.69 -20.30
C ILE A 154 -2.81 -2.73 -18.98
N SER A 155 -3.29 -3.92 -18.56
CA SER A 155 -4.02 -4.10 -17.30
C SER A 155 -3.14 -3.78 -16.08
N GLU A 156 -1.88 -4.19 -16.09
CA GLU A 156 -0.92 -3.89 -15.02
C GLU A 156 -0.56 -2.40 -14.95
N LEU A 157 -0.40 -1.76 -16.11
CA LEU A 157 -0.22 -0.30 -16.20
C LEU A 157 -1.45 0.42 -15.62
N GLU A 158 -2.66 -0.04 -15.94
CA GLU A 158 -3.91 0.50 -15.39
C GLU A 158 -3.95 0.40 -13.87
N LEU A 159 -3.81 -0.82 -13.33
CA LEU A 159 -3.80 -1.04 -11.89
C LEU A 159 -2.70 -0.24 -11.18
N GLY A 160 -1.53 -0.16 -11.80
CA GLY A 160 -0.39 0.56 -11.26
C GLY A 160 -0.58 2.08 -11.21
N LEU A 161 -1.17 2.65 -12.25
CA LEU A 161 -1.53 4.07 -12.29
C LEU A 161 -2.56 4.41 -11.21
N ASP A 162 -3.61 3.60 -11.07
CA ASP A 162 -4.66 3.81 -10.06
C ASP A 162 -4.08 3.75 -8.63
N LYS A 163 -3.19 2.78 -8.37
CA LYS A 163 -2.48 2.67 -7.08
C LYS A 163 -1.59 3.88 -6.82
N SER A 164 -0.87 4.37 -7.82
CA SER A 164 0.03 5.52 -7.68
C SER A 164 -0.75 6.79 -7.35
N GLU A 165 -1.88 7.02 -8.02
CA GLU A 165 -2.77 8.15 -7.74
C GLU A 165 -3.38 8.09 -6.34
N ALA A 166 -3.85 6.91 -5.93
CA ALA A 166 -4.33 6.70 -4.56
C ALA A 166 -3.24 6.97 -3.51
N ARG A 167 -1.98 6.62 -3.79
CA ARG A 167 -0.86 6.90 -2.89
C ARG A 167 -0.53 8.38 -2.78
N LEU A 168 -0.57 9.13 -3.89
CA LEU A 168 -0.39 10.58 -3.88
C LEU A 168 -1.49 11.28 -3.07
N ASN A 169 -2.75 10.86 -3.21
CA ASN A 169 -3.87 11.41 -2.44
C ASN A 169 -3.68 11.15 -0.92
N ASN A 170 -3.33 9.91 -0.55
CA ASN A 170 -3.05 9.57 0.85
C ASN A 170 -1.86 10.37 1.40
N LEU A 171 -0.82 10.58 0.59
CA LEU A 171 0.34 11.38 0.98
C LEU A 171 -0.04 12.83 1.27
N ALA A 172 -0.90 13.43 0.42
CA ALA A 172 -1.44 14.77 0.64
C ALA A 172 -2.25 14.86 1.95
N HIS A 173 -3.08 13.86 2.24
CA HIS A 173 -3.83 13.79 3.49
C HIS A 173 -2.91 13.68 4.72
N GLU A 174 -1.86 12.86 4.66
CA GLU A 174 -0.90 12.77 5.77
C GLU A 174 -0.11 14.07 5.95
N LEU A 175 0.23 14.78 4.87
CA LEU A 175 0.84 16.10 4.97
C LEU A 175 -0.09 17.10 5.66
N GLU A 176 -1.39 17.11 5.34
CA GLU A 176 -2.36 17.99 5.99
C GLU A 176 -2.47 17.70 7.50
N ARG A 177 -2.44 16.43 7.89
CA ARG A 177 -2.38 16.06 9.32
C ARG A 177 -1.12 16.60 9.98
N LEU A 178 0.03 16.50 9.30
CA LEU A 178 1.30 17.04 9.80
C LEU A 178 1.29 18.57 9.89
N LYS A 179 0.60 19.29 8.99
CA LYS A 179 0.42 20.75 9.08
C LYS A 179 -0.28 21.15 10.38
N VAL A 180 -1.37 20.47 10.73
CA VAL A 180 -2.11 20.75 11.98
C VAL A 180 -1.22 20.55 13.22
N ILE A 181 -0.36 19.53 13.20
CA ILE A 181 0.54 19.21 14.32
C ILE A 181 1.72 20.20 14.40
N LEU A 182 2.32 20.53 13.25
CA LEU A 182 3.60 21.23 13.19
C LEU A 182 3.48 22.74 13.03
N ALA A 183 2.41 23.27 12.43
CA ALA A 183 2.26 24.72 12.24
C ALA A 183 2.49 25.55 13.52
N PRO A 184 1.95 25.17 14.70
CA PRO A 184 2.20 25.93 15.93
C PRO A 184 3.55 25.61 16.60
N SER A 185 4.19 24.49 16.25
CA SER A 185 5.30 23.92 17.04
C SER A 185 6.66 24.03 16.34
N ASP A 186 6.68 23.85 15.02
CA ASP A 186 7.90 23.69 14.23
C ASP A 186 7.65 23.95 12.73
N PRO A 187 7.50 25.23 12.32
CA PRO A 187 7.22 25.60 10.95
C PRO A 187 8.40 25.33 9.99
N VAL A 188 9.63 25.27 10.51
CA VAL A 188 10.83 25.02 9.69
C VAL A 188 10.83 23.59 9.17
N TYR A 189 10.61 22.61 10.05
CA TYR A 189 10.53 21.21 9.64
C TYR A 189 9.30 20.95 8.76
N LEU A 190 8.17 21.63 9.02
CA LEU A 190 7.01 21.56 8.14
C LEU A 190 7.34 22.01 6.71
N GLY A 191 8.04 23.13 6.55
CA GLY A 191 8.44 23.63 5.22
C GLY A 191 9.34 22.66 4.45
N GLN A 192 10.17 21.89 5.17
CA GLN A 192 10.99 20.82 4.55
C GLN A 192 10.13 19.66 4.04
N LEU A 193 9.11 19.25 4.80
CA LEU A 193 8.17 18.23 4.38
C LEU A 193 7.33 18.69 3.18
N GLU A 194 6.88 19.95 3.17
CA GLU A 194 6.13 20.53 2.05
C GLU A 194 6.99 20.59 0.78
N SER A 195 8.24 21.04 0.88
CA SER A 195 9.18 21.02 -0.25
C SER A 195 9.42 19.60 -0.75
N SER A 196 9.62 18.64 0.16
CA SER A 196 9.80 17.23 -0.23
C SER A 196 8.55 16.66 -0.91
N PHE A 197 7.35 17.02 -0.44
CA PHE A 197 6.09 16.62 -1.05
C PHE A 197 5.96 17.16 -2.47
N GLU A 198 6.29 18.44 -2.69
CA GLU A 198 6.28 19.06 -4.03
C GLU A 198 7.21 18.32 -5.00
N ASP A 199 8.44 17.99 -4.57
CA ASP A 199 9.39 17.23 -5.37
C ASP A 199 8.89 15.82 -5.70
N VAL A 200 8.29 15.12 -4.72
CA VAL A 200 7.66 13.81 -4.92
C VAL A 200 6.52 13.90 -5.92
N CYS A 201 5.61 14.87 -5.76
CA CYS A 201 4.48 15.08 -6.65
C CYS A 201 4.92 15.38 -8.09
N LYS A 202 5.92 16.25 -8.26
CA LYS A 202 6.48 16.57 -9.57
C LYS A 202 7.04 15.32 -10.25
N THR A 203 7.95 14.63 -9.57
CA THR A 203 8.64 13.45 -10.11
C THR A 203 7.67 12.30 -10.39
N ALA A 204 6.71 12.06 -9.49
CA ALA A 204 5.68 11.03 -9.68
C ALA A 204 4.76 11.38 -10.86
N SER A 205 4.37 12.65 -11.01
CA SER A 205 3.54 13.12 -12.12
C SER A 205 4.23 12.88 -13.47
N GLU A 206 5.51 13.21 -13.58
CA GLU A 206 6.31 12.96 -14.79
C GLU A 206 6.30 11.46 -15.16
N ARG A 207 6.63 10.57 -14.21
CA ARG A 207 6.62 9.11 -14.43
C ARG A 207 5.23 8.56 -14.77
N ILE A 208 4.18 9.07 -14.12
CA ILE A 208 2.79 8.70 -14.41
C ILE A 208 2.42 9.08 -15.83
N GLN A 209 2.84 10.25 -16.33
CA GLN A 209 2.59 10.66 -17.71
C GLN A 209 3.31 9.76 -18.72
N GLU A 210 4.58 9.40 -18.46
CA GLU A 210 5.31 8.43 -19.29
C GLU A 210 4.58 7.09 -19.39
N MET A 211 4.08 6.57 -18.26
CA MET A 211 3.31 5.33 -18.21
C MET A 211 1.97 5.44 -18.96
N LYS A 212 1.28 6.59 -18.85
CA LYS A 212 0.04 6.86 -19.61
C LYS A 212 0.31 6.87 -21.11
N ILE A 213 1.40 7.48 -21.57
CA ILE A 213 1.81 7.47 -22.98
C ILE A 213 2.11 6.03 -23.44
N LYS A 214 2.89 5.27 -22.67
CA LYS A 214 3.22 3.88 -23.00
C LYS A 214 1.97 3.00 -23.12
N LYS A 215 1.03 3.15 -22.18
CA LYS A 215 -0.28 2.49 -22.23
C LYS A 215 -1.04 2.81 -23.52
N LEU A 216 -1.08 4.07 -23.94
CA LEU A 216 -1.73 4.46 -25.21
C LEU A 216 -1.05 3.84 -26.42
N MET A 217 0.29 3.79 -26.45
CA MET A 217 1.05 3.11 -27.50
C MET A 217 0.70 1.62 -27.57
N LEU A 218 0.68 0.91 -26.44
CA LEU A 218 0.30 -0.50 -26.38
C LEU A 218 -1.15 -0.74 -26.84
N LYS A 219 -2.09 0.12 -26.45
CA LYS A 219 -3.48 0.08 -26.94
C LYS A 219 -3.57 0.28 -28.46
N LYS A 220 -2.71 1.12 -29.05
CA LYS A 220 -2.63 1.28 -30.51
C LYS A 220 -2.07 0.03 -31.18
N HIS A 221 -1.00 -0.56 -30.64
CA HIS A 221 -0.39 -1.79 -31.17
C HIS A 221 -1.36 -2.97 -31.15
N SER A 222 -2.11 -3.17 -30.07
CA SER A 222 -3.10 -4.25 -30.01
C SER A 222 -4.19 -4.08 -31.07
N LYS A 223 -4.73 -2.86 -31.22
CA LYS A 223 -5.75 -2.54 -32.24
C LYS A 223 -5.25 -2.70 -33.68
N ALA A 224 -4.00 -2.37 -33.98
CA ALA A 224 -3.44 -2.51 -35.32
C ALA A 224 -3.25 -3.98 -35.72
N LYS A 225 -3.01 -4.88 -34.76
CA LYS A 225 -2.86 -6.32 -35.03
C LYS A 225 -4.16 -7.05 -35.31
N TYR A 226 -5.26 -6.65 -34.66
CA TYR A 226 -6.57 -7.29 -34.85
C TYR A 226 -7.05 -7.36 -36.31
N PRO A 227 -7.03 -6.27 -37.12
CA PRO A 227 -7.49 -6.34 -38.51
C PRO A 227 -6.54 -7.17 -39.39
N VAL A 228 -5.22 -7.02 -39.22
CA VAL A 228 -4.21 -7.72 -40.03
C VAL A 228 -4.26 -9.24 -39.83
N TRP A 229 -4.35 -9.70 -38.58
CA TRP A 229 -4.47 -11.13 -38.29
C TRP A 229 -5.81 -11.72 -38.72
N PHE A 230 -6.91 -10.96 -38.59
CA PHE A 230 -8.24 -11.41 -39.00
C PHE A 230 -8.35 -11.54 -40.52
N GLU A 231 -7.80 -10.58 -41.27
CA GLU A 231 -7.72 -10.63 -42.74
C GLU A 231 -6.81 -11.77 -43.21
N ALA A 232 -5.60 -11.90 -42.66
CA ALA A 232 -4.68 -12.98 -43.01
C ALA A 232 -5.27 -14.37 -42.72
N SER A 233 -5.87 -14.56 -41.53
CA SER A 233 -6.49 -15.84 -41.16
C SER A 233 -7.73 -16.16 -42.02
N GLY A 234 -8.51 -15.14 -42.38
CA GLY A 234 -9.65 -15.26 -43.30
C GLY A 234 -9.20 -15.66 -44.71
N MET A 235 -8.13 -15.03 -45.22
CA MET A 235 -7.52 -15.36 -46.50
C MET A 235 -6.93 -16.77 -46.51
N SER A 236 -6.19 -17.17 -45.48
CA SER A 236 -5.63 -18.53 -45.39
C SER A 236 -6.73 -19.59 -45.33
N ARG A 237 -7.82 -19.36 -44.60
CA ARG A 237 -8.95 -20.29 -44.53
C ARG A 237 -9.72 -20.38 -45.85
N TRP A 238 -9.87 -19.25 -46.54
CA TRP A 238 -10.45 -19.21 -47.88
C TRP A 238 -9.58 -19.99 -48.88
N MET A 239 -8.26 -19.80 -48.86
CA MET A 239 -7.30 -20.54 -49.70
C MET A 239 -7.33 -22.05 -49.41
N LEU A 240 -7.34 -22.47 -48.14
CA LEU A 240 -7.45 -23.87 -47.75
C LEU A 240 -8.75 -24.52 -48.25
N ASN A 241 -9.88 -23.81 -48.14
CA ASN A 241 -11.16 -24.29 -48.68
C ASN A 241 -11.13 -24.40 -50.22
N LEU A 242 -10.50 -23.43 -50.90
CA LEU A 242 -10.36 -23.45 -52.36
C LEU A 242 -9.52 -24.67 -52.82
N ILE A 243 -8.41 -24.94 -52.12
CA ILE A 243 -7.57 -26.13 -52.36
C ILE A 243 -8.37 -27.41 -52.13
N HIS A 244 -9.16 -27.47 -51.06
CA HIS A 244 -9.99 -28.65 -50.75
C HIS A 244 -11.05 -28.91 -51.83
N VAL A 245 -11.73 -27.87 -52.31
CA VAL A 245 -12.72 -27.96 -53.39
C VAL A 245 -12.06 -28.39 -54.71
N ALA A 246 -10.92 -27.78 -55.06
CA ALA A 246 -10.17 -28.15 -56.27
C ALA A 246 -9.72 -29.62 -56.23
N THR A 247 -9.23 -30.07 -55.06
CA THR A 247 -8.80 -31.47 -54.86
C THR A 247 -9.98 -32.45 -55.00
N HIS A 248 -11.15 -32.11 -54.44
CA HIS A 248 -12.35 -32.94 -54.55
C HIS A 248 -12.91 -33.00 -55.99
N MET A 249 -12.77 -31.92 -56.77
CA MET A 249 -13.15 -31.90 -58.18
C MET A 249 -12.19 -32.72 -59.06
N CYS A 250 -10.90 -32.75 -58.74
CA CYS A 250 -9.92 -33.59 -59.43
C CYS A 250 -10.06 -35.08 -59.12
N ILE A 251 -10.55 -35.46 -57.92
CA ILE A 251 -10.71 -36.86 -57.52
C ILE A 251 -11.98 -37.50 -58.10
N ASN A 252 -13.06 -36.73 -58.31
CA ASN A 252 -14.37 -37.26 -58.71
C ASN A 252 -14.71 -37.14 -60.21
N ASN A 253 -13.88 -36.47 -61.01
CA ASN A 253 -14.06 -36.38 -62.46
C ASN A 253 -12.85 -36.93 -63.20
N ASP A 254 -13.11 -37.77 -64.21
CA ASP A 254 -12.12 -38.19 -65.20
C ASP A 254 -11.29 -36.99 -65.68
N ILE A 255 -9.97 -37.13 -65.59
CA ILE A 255 -8.91 -36.14 -65.84
C ILE A 255 -8.82 -35.79 -67.34
N SER A 256 -9.90 -35.27 -67.91
CA SER A 256 -9.99 -34.91 -69.32
C SER A 256 -10.64 -33.55 -69.58
N THR A 257 -11.24 -32.91 -68.55
CA THR A 257 -11.96 -31.63 -68.72
C THR A 257 -11.51 -30.48 -67.82
N LEU A 258 -10.61 -30.71 -66.86
CA LEU A 258 -9.96 -29.63 -66.12
C LEU A 258 -8.67 -29.25 -66.83
N GLY A 259 -8.72 -28.14 -67.58
CA GLY A 259 -7.58 -27.59 -68.31
C GLY A 259 -6.35 -27.44 -67.41
N CYS A 260 -5.19 -27.85 -67.94
CA CYS A 260 -3.86 -27.83 -67.31
C CYS A 260 -3.50 -26.47 -66.65
N GLU A 261 -4.15 -25.38 -67.06
CA GLU A 261 -3.96 -24.04 -66.52
C GLU A 261 -4.43 -23.89 -65.07
N THR A 262 -5.54 -24.52 -64.66
CA THR A 262 -6.05 -24.39 -63.28
C THR A 262 -5.14 -25.08 -62.27
N ILE A 263 -4.57 -26.24 -62.64
CA ILE A 263 -3.62 -26.98 -61.80
C ILE A 263 -2.30 -26.22 -61.71
N ASN A 264 -1.81 -25.63 -62.81
CA ASN A 264 -0.61 -24.80 -62.80
C ASN A 264 -0.78 -23.51 -61.98
N TYR A 265 -1.97 -22.90 -62.02
CA TYR A 265 -2.26 -21.71 -61.21
C TYR A 265 -2.28 -22.06 -59.71
N CYS A 266 -2.88 -23.19 -59.33
CA CYS A 266 -2.83 -23.68 -57.95
C CYS A 266 -1.40 -24.02 -57.51
N ALA A 267 -0.58 -24.63 -58.36
CA ALA A 267 0.81 -24.95 -58.05
C ALA A 267 1.70 -23.70 -57.88
N LEU A 268 1.50 -22.67 -58.72
CA LEU A 268 2.21 -21.38 -58.61
C LEU A 268 1.83 -20.62 -57.33
N VAL A 269 0.55 -20.65 -56.96
CA VAL A 269 0.07 -20.03 -55.73
C VAL A 269 0.61 -20.75 -54.49
N ILE A 270 0.64 -22.09 -54.49
CA ILE A 270 1.23 -22.88 -53.40
C ILE A 270 2.74 -22.61 -53.27
N SER A 271 3.48 -22.59 -54.39
CA SER A 271 4.92 -22.28 -54.38
C SER A 271 5.23 -20.88 -53.86
N SER A 272 4.38 -19.90 -54.15
CA SER A 272 4.55 -18.52 -53.69
C SER A 272 4.20 -18.36 -52.21
N LEU A 273 3.24 -19.15 -51.70
CA LEU A 273 2.87 -19.16 -50.28
C LEU A 273 3.89 -19.88 -49.40
N SER A 274 4.57 -20.92 -49.91
CA SER A 274 5.66 -21.57 -49.18
C SER A 274 6.87 -20.65 -48.96
N GLN A 275 7.16 -19.74 -49.88
CA GLN A 275 8.23 -18.75 -49.75
C GLN A 275 7.94 -17.66 -48.69
N LEU A 276 6.66 -17.38 -48.41
CA LEU A 276 6.23 -16.40 -47.41
C LEU A 276 6.21 -16.96 -45.97
N HIS A 277 6.40 -18.26 -45.77
CA HIS A 277 6.40 -18.90 -44.45
C HIS A 277 7.82 -19.17 -43.91
N GLU A 278 8.86 -18.95 -44.71
CA GLU A 278 10.28 -19.12 -44.33
C GLU A 278 11.00 -17.81 -43.96
N GLU A 279 10.33 -16.65 -43.98
CA GLU A 279 10.82 -15.34 -43.49
C GLU A 279 10.03 -14.86 -42.26
#